data_AF-A0A815TCZ8-F1
#
_entry.id   AF-A0A815TCZ8-F1
#
_cell.length_a   1.000
_cell.length_b   1.000
_cell.length_c   1.000
_cell.angle_alpha   90.00
_cell.angle_beta   90.00
_cell.angle_gamma   90.00
#
_symmetry.space_group_name_H-M   'P 1'
#
loop_
_entity.id
_entity.type
_entity.pdbx_description
1 polymer ?
#
loop_
_entity_poly.entity_id
_entity_poly.type
_entity_poly.pdbx_seq_one_letter_code
_entity_poly.pdbx_strand_id
1 'polypeptide(L)'
;MSTIKKGLSVFDNYKQQISELSSNKPMEIYIRAIFLRIGEIDTLNERYQAQASIEARWPVEFNKLSLHLSNDDQKRLSDGKSISLQNYAQSNWHPQLYIENTFGELKEQIRYTAKKSKEDNQIYI
;
A
#
# COMPACT_ATOMS: atom_id res chain seq x y z
N MET A 1 -31.74 0.89 -22.51
CA MET A 1 -31.68 0.69 -21.05
C MET A 1 -30.67 -0.42 -20.74
N SER A 2 -29.45 -0.08 -20.33
CA SER A 2 -28.41 -1.07 -19.98
C SER A 2 -27.48 -0.46 -18.93
N THR A 3 -27.85 -0.58 -17.65
CA THR A 3 -27.04 -0.06 -16.55
C THR A 3 -27.15 -0.90 -15.27
N ILE A 4 -26.90 -2.22 -15.28
CA ILE A 4 -26.77 -2.97 -14.01
C ILE A 4 -25.78 -4.16 -14.09
N LYS A 5 -24.63 -4.03 -14.74
CA LYS A 5 -23.60 -5.11 -14.71
C LYS A 5 -22.25 -4.73 -14.08
N LYS A 6 -22.02 -3.46 -13.72
CA LYS A 6 -20.76 -3.02 -13.09
C LYS A 6 -20.70 -3.18 -11.56
N GLY A 7 -21.84 -3.41 -10.89
CA GLY A 7 -21.89 -3.54 -9.43
C GLY A 7 -21.45 -4.91 -8.92
N LEU A 8 -21.84 -5.99 -9.58
CA LEU A 8 -21.58 -7.36 -9.11
C LEU A 8 -20.08 -7.72 -9.11
N SER A 9 -19.32 -7.31 -10.13
CA SER A 9 -17.89 -7.66 -10.22
C SER A 9 -17.03 -7.05 -9.11
N VAL A 10 -17.46 -5.93 -8.54
CA VAL A 10 -16.73 -5.26 -7.45
C VAL A 10 -16.94 -6.04 -6.15
N PHE A 11 -18.17 -6.44 -5.83
CA PHE A 11 -18.49 -7.23 -4.64
C PHE A 11 -17.89 -8.64 -4.68
N ASP A 12 -17.83 -9.26 -5.85
CA ASP A 12 -17.24 -10.59 -6.01
C ASP A 12 -15.71 -10.55 -5.80
N ASN A 13 -15.04 -9.48 -6.27
CA ASN A 13 -13.62 -9.26 -5.96
C ASN A 13 -13.38 -9.08 -4.46
N TYR A 14 -14.21 -8.31 -3.75
CA TYR A 14 -14.11 -8.15 -2.30
C TYR A 14 -14.30 -9.47 -1.55
N LYS A 15 -15.27 -10.30 -1.95
CA LYS A 15 -15.50 -11.62 -1.33
C LYS A 15 -14.34 -12.59 -1.57
N GLN A 16 -13.78 -12.59 -2.78
CA GLN A 16 -12.64 -13.42 -3.11
C GLN A 16 -11.40 -13.00 -2.29
N GLN A 17 -11.21 -11.70 -2.11
CA GLN A 17 -10.14 -11.12 -1.30
C GLN A 17 -10.30 -11.39 0.21
N ILE A 18 -11.53 -11.37 0.75
CA ILE A 18 -11.83 -11.80 2.13
C ILE A 18 -11.62 -13.32 2.29
N SER A 19 -11.91 -14.11 1.26
CA SER A 19 -11.67 -15.56 1.31
C SER A 19 -10.17 -15.92 1.28
N GLU A 20 -9.31 -15.07 0.71
CA GLU A 20 -7.85 -15.24 0.78
C GLU A 20 -7.26 -14.85 2.15
N LEU A 21 -7.97 -14.03 2.93
CA LEU A 21 -7.66 -13.77 4.35
C LEU A 21 -8.10 -14.93 5.28
N SER A 22 -8.62 -16.04 4.74
CA SER A 22 -9.04 -17.22 5.53
C SER A 22 -7.89 -18.09 6.05
N SER A 23 -6.64 -17.75 5.72
CA SER A 23 -5.53 -18.08 6.60
C SER A 23 -5.73 -17.28 7.89
N ASN A 24 -6.13 -17.95 8.97
CA ASN A 24 -6.41 -17.40 10.31
C ASN A 24 -5.21 -16.67 10.97
N LYS A 25 -4.15 -16.38 10.20
CA LYS A 25 -2.96 -15.67 10.61
C LYS A 25 -3.11 -14.18 10.24
N PRO A 26 -3.02 -13.26 11.20
CA PRO A 26 -3.02 -11.84 10.90
C PRO A 26 -1.85 -11.48 9.99
N MET A 27 -2.07 -10.54 9.08
CA MET A 27 -1.00 -10.03 8.21
C MET A 27 -0.06 -9.14 9.03
N GLU A 28 1.23 -9.46 8.96
CA GLU A 28 2.26 -8.63 9.57
C GLU A 28 2.61 -7.47 8.63
N ILE A 29 2.60 -6.24 9.17
CA ILE A 29 2.85 -5.01 8.43
C ILE A 29 3.94 -4.23 9.17
N TYR A 30 5.01 -3.90 8.46
CA TYR A 30 6.11 -3.10 8.99
C TYR A 30 5.84 -1.64 8.66
N ILE A 31 5.78 -0.77 9.67
CA ILE A 31 5.54 0.67 9.50
C ILE A 31 6.81 1.44 9.86
N ARG A 32 7.14 2.45 9.05
CA ARG A 32 8.20 3.42 9.33
C ARG A 32 7.67 4.83 9.11
N ALA A 33 7.79 5.68 10.12
CA ALA A 33 7.52 7.11 10.00
C ALA A 33 8.83 7.90 10.01
N ILE A 34 8.99 8.81 9.04
CA ILE A 34 10.16 9.68 8.89
C ILE A 34 9.68 11.12 8.82
N PHE A 35 10.03 11.94 9.81
CA PHE A 35 9.83 13.38 9.75
C PHE A 35 10.89 14.00 8.86
N LEU A 36 10.46 14.58 7.73
CA LEU A 36 11.32 15.25 6.77
C LEU A 36 11.57 16.70 7.17
N ARG A 37 10.54 17.35 7.71
CA ARG A 37 10.61 18.73 8.21
C ARG A 37 9.61 18.92 9.34
N ILE A 38 10.04 19.63 10.37
CA ILE A 38 9.18 20.19 11.41
C ILE A 38 9.12 21.71 11.18
N GLY A 39 7.90 22.25 11.17
CA GLY A 39 7.59 23.65 10.92
C GLY A 39 7.32 24.41 12.20
N GLU A 40 6.34 25.31 12.16
CA GLU A 40 5.90 26.09 13.32
C GLU A 40 5.47 25.17 14.45
N ILE A 41 5.89 25.50 15.67
CA ILE A 41 5.56 24.80 16.92
C ILE A 41 4.81 25.79 17.80
N ASP A 42 3.55 25.47 18.08
CA ASP A 42 2.72 26.17 19.05
C ASP A 42 2.69 25.34 20.34
N THR A 43 3.47 25.77 21.33
CA THR A 43 3.59 25.09 22.62
C THR A 43 2.39 25.34 23.55
N LEU A 44 1.63 26.41 23.34
CA LEU A 44 0.44 26.70 24.14
C LEU A 44 -0.71 25.75 23.77
N ASN A 45 -0.82 25.44 22.48
CA ASN A 45 -1.87 24.56 21.94
C ASN A 45 -1.38 23.14 21.63
N GLU A 46 -0.13 22.80 21.96
CA GLU A 46 0.51 21.50 21.74
C GLU A 46 0.45 21.01 20.28
N ARG A 47 0.72 21.90 19.33
CA ARG A 47 0.62 21.61 17.89
C ARG A 47 1.90 21.96 17.16
N TYR A 48 2.18 21.19 16.12
CA TYR A 48 3.24 21.53 15.19
C TYR A 48 2.84 21.17 13.76
N GLN A 49 3.43 21.88 12.80
CA GLN A 49 3.33 21.51 11.39
C GLN A 49 4.46 20.54 11.05
N ALA A 50 4.18 19.52 10.25
CA ALA A 50 5.18 18.55 9.84
C ALA A 50 5.00 18.10 8.40
N GLN A 51 6.12 17.86 7.73
CA GLN A 51 6.17 17.04 6.54
C GLN A 51 6.75 15.69 6.95
N ALA A 52 6.00 14.62 6.75
CA ALA A 52 6.42 13.27 7.08
C ALA A 52 6.26 12.33 5.88
N SER A 53 7.11 11.31 5.82
CA SER A 53 6.94 10.14 4.98
C SER A 53 6.55 8.98 5.88
N ILE A 54 5.44 8.32 5.54
CA ILE A 54 4.99 7.11 6.21
C ILE A 54 5.10 5.98 5.19
N GLU A 55 5.85 4.95 5.54
CA GLU A 55 6.06 3.77 4.72
C GLU A 55 5.43 2.57 5.43
N ALA A 56 4.62 1.82 4.68
CA ALA A 56 4.14 0.51 5.09
C ALA A 56 4.72 -0.54 4.15
N ARG A 57 5.14 -1.66 4.73
CA ARG A 57 5.73 -2.79 4.01
C ARG A 57 5.06 -4.08 4.45
N TRP A 58 4.50 -4.83 3.49
CA TRP A 58 3.84 -6.12 3.74
C TRP A 58 4.23 -7.14 2.66
N PRO A 59 4.34 -8.43 3.02
CA PRO A 59 4.73 -9.47 2.07
C PRO A 59 3.59 -9.77 1.11
N VAL A 60 3.93 -10.07 -0.14
CA VAL A 60 2.99 -10.52 -1.18
C VAL A 60 3.55 -11.72 -1.94
N GLU A 61 2.65 -12.58 -2.39
CA GLU A 61 3.03 -13.72 -3.23
C GLU A 61 3.37 -13.27 -4.64
N PHE A 62 4.57 -13.61 -5.11
CA PHE A 62 5.03 -13.23 -6.45
C PHE A 62 4.07 -13.66 -7.55
N ASN A 63 3.56 -14.89 -7.49
CA ASN A 63 2.68 -15.45 -8.52
C ASN A 63 1.40 -14.61 -8.68
N LYS A 64 0.84 -14.10 -7.58
CA LYS A 64 -0.35 -13.24 -7.62
C LYS A 64 -0.02 -11.87 -8.19
N LEU A 65 1.09 -11.28 -7.75
CA LEU A 65 1.53 -9.97 -8.24
C LEU A 65 1.90 -10.01 -9.74
N SER A 66 2.62 -11.05 -10.18
CA SER A 66 3.15 -11.15 -11.55
C SER A 66 2.07 -11.21 -12.63
N LEU A 67 0.86 -11.71 -12.30
CA LEU A 67 -0.27 -11.77 -13.24
C LEU A 67 -0.68 -10.39 -13.77
N HIS A 68 -0.41 -9.33 -13.01
CA HIS A 68 -0.76 -7.96 -13.35
C HIS A 68 0.44 -7.11 -13.80
N LEU A 69 1.62 -7.73 -13.95
CA LEU A 69 2.86 -7.05 -14.33
C LEU A 69 3.23 -7.34 -15.78
N SER A 70 3.81 -6.34 -16.45
CA SER A 70 4.44 -6.53 -17.75
C SER A 70 5.63 -7.49 -17.65
N ASN A 71 6.01 -8.14 -18.76
CA ASN A 71 7.19 -9.01 -18.78
C ASN A 71 8.47 -8.27 -18.37
N ASP A 72 8.58 -6.97 -18.70
CA ASP A 72 9.72 -6.14 -18.29
C ASP A 72 9.74 -5.94 -16.77
N ASP A 73 8.60 -5.58 -16.18
CA ASP A 73 8.48 -5.39 -14.73
C ASP A 73 8.71 -6.68 -13.95
N GLN A 74 8.22 -7.81 -14.45
CA GLN A 74 8.49 -9.14 -13.87
C GLN A 74 9.99 -9.44 -13.85
N LYS A 75 10.69 -9.17 -14.97
CA LYS A 75 12.14 -9.34 -15.05
C LYS A 75 12.87 -8.40 -14.10
N ARG A 76 12.52 -7.11 -14.09
CA ARG A 76 13.12 -6.11 -13.20
C ARG A 76 12.94 -6.48 -11.72
N LEU A 77 11.76 -6.93 -11.33
CA LEU A 77 11.47 -7.36 -9.97
C LEU A 77 12.26 -8.63 -9.61
N SER A 78 12.37 -9.58 -10.54
CA SER A 78 13.18 -10.79 -10.39
C SER A 78 14.67 -10.46 -10.20
N ASP A 79 15.17 -9.44 -10.91
CA ASP A 79 16.52 -8.88 -10.79
C ASP A 79 16.71 -8.05 -9.50
N GLY A 80 15.70 -7.97 -8.63
CA GLY A 80 15.75 -7.24 -7.37
C GLY A 80 15.61 -5.71 -7.50
N LYS A 81 15.21 -5.21 -8.67
CA LYS A 81 14.91 -3.78 -8.87
C LYS A 81 13.51 -3.46 -8.34
N SER A 82 13.35 -2.22 -7.87
CA SER A 82 12.03 -1.70 -7.52
C SER A 82 11.23 -1.41 -8.78
N ILE A 83 9.95 -1.74 -8.76
CA ILE A 83 8.98 -1.38 -9.79
C ILE A 83 7.86 -0.52 -9.18
N SER A 84 7.25 0.36 -9.98
CA SER A 84 6.11 1.18 -9.56
C SER A 84 4.82 0.47 -9.95
N LEU A 85 3.86 0.41 -9.04
CA LEU A 85 2.59 -0.27 -9.27
C LEU A 85 1.48 0.73 -9.52
N GLN A 86 1.14 0.95 -10.78
CA GLN A 86 0.04 1.84 -11.15
C GLN A 86 -1.30 1.18 -10.80
N ASN A 87 -2.22 1.95 -10.22
CA ASN A 87 -3.57 1.51 -9.85
C ASN A 87 -3.64 0.31 -8.89
N TYR A 88 -2.56 -0.01 -8.16
CA TYR A 88 -2.51 -1.15 -7.23
C TYR A 88 -3.68 -1.19 -6.25
N ALA A 89 -3.98 -0.04 -5.63
CA ALA A 89 -5.05 0.12 -4.65
C ALA A 89 -6.47 -0.14 -5.19
N GLN A 90 -6.68 -0.18 -6.52
CA GLN A 90 -8.02 -0.40 -7.09
C GLN A 90 -8.43 -1.87 -7.09
N SER A 91 -7.47 -2.80 -7.08
CA SER A 91 -7.71 -4.24 -7.22
C SER A 91 -7.02 -5.10 -6.18
N ASN A 92 -6.18 -4.52 -5.31
CA ASN A 92 -5.42 -5.26 -4.31
C ASN A 92 -5.67 -4.72 -2.91
N TRP A 93 -5.47 -5.59 -1.92
CA TRP A 93 -5.60 -5.17 -0.53
C TRP A 93 -4.35 -4.40 -0.17
N HIS A 94 -4.51 -3.35 0.62
CA HIS A 94 -3.41 -2.60 1.19
C HIS A 94 -3.83 -2.07 2.57
N PRO A 95 -2.89 -1.84 3.49
CA PRO A 95 -3.20 -1.14 4.72
C PRO A 95 -3.73 0.26 4.43
N GLN A 96 -4.83 0.61 5.08
CA GLN A 96 -5.35 1.97 5.12
C GLN A 96 -4.76 2.64 6.37
N LEU A 97 -3.75 3.48 6.17
CA LEU A 97 -3.11 4.22 7.25
C LEU A 97 -3.84 5.54 7.46
N TYR A 98 -4.03 5.93 8.72
CA TYR A 98 -4.56 7.23 9.09
C TYR A 98 -3.77 7.77 10.28
N ILE A 99 -3.71 9.10 10.39
CA ILE A 99 -3.06 9.78 11.51
C ILE A 99 -4.19 10.39 12.34
N GLU A 100 -4.37 9.90 13.56
CA GLU A 100 -5.49 10.31 14.42
C GLU A 100 -5.43 11.79 14.80
N ASN A 101 -4.23 12.28 15.12
CA ASN A 101 -4.01 13.61 15.66
C ASN A 101 -3.66 14.66 14.60
N THR A 102 -4.26 14.56 13.41
CA THR A 102 -4.13 15.61 12.38
C THR A 102 -5.12 16.73 12.63
N PHE A 103 -4.66 17.96 12.41
CA PHE A 103 -5.52 19.14 12.42
C PHE A 103 -5.61 19.75 11.02
N GLY A 104 -6.82 19.89 10.49
CA GLY A 104 -7.08 20.44 9.15
C GLY A 104 -6.97 19.41 8.02
N GLU A 105 -6.88 19.89 6.79
CA GLU A 105 -6.79 19.06 5.58
C GLU A 105 -5.37 18.52 5.41
N LEU A 106 -5.25 17.19 5.31
CA LEU A 106 -3.98 16.53 5.04
C LEU A 106 -3.68 16.53 3.54
N LYS A 107 -2.52 17.07 3.15
CA LYS A 107 -2.00 16.90 1.79
C LYS A 107 -1.20 15.61 1.71
N GLU A 108 -1.78 14.59 1.12
CA GLU A 108 -1.17 13.27 0.96
C GLU A 108 -0.82 12.93 -0.49
N GLN A 109 0.26 12.18 -0.67
CA GLN A 109 0.62 11.55 -1.95
C GLN A 109 1.03 10.10 -1.69
N ILE A 110 0.19 9.17 -2.11
CA ILE A 110 0.41 7.74 -1.91
C ILE A 110 1.06 7.14 -3.17
N ARG A 111 2.08 6.30 -2.98
CA ARG A 111 2.74 5.55 -4.05
C ARG A 111 2.91 4.11 -3.62
N TYR A 112 2.71 3.19 -4.57
CA TYR A 112 2.91 1.77 -4.37
C TYR A 112 4.10 1.31 -5.21
N THR A 113 5.02 0.60 -4.59
CA THR A 113 6.17 0.00 -5.26
C THR A 113 6.24 -1.47 -4.90
N ALA A 114 6.83 -2.31 -5.74
CA ALA A 114 7.21 -3.66 -5.33
C ALA A 114 8.71 -3.83 -5.40
N LYS A 115 9.26 -4.56 -4.43
CA LYS A 115 10.68 -4.89 -4.37
C LYS A 115 10.89 -6.28 -3.76
N LYS A 116 11.75 -7.06 -4.40
CA LYS A 116 12.26 -8.31 -3.82
C LYS A 116 13.31 -8.00 -2.77
N SER A 117 13.09 -8.49 -1.57
CA SER A 117 14.02 -8.42 -0.46
C SER A 117 15.20 -9.37 -0.70
N LYS A 118 16.40 -8.91 -0.37
CA LYS A 118 17.64 -9.71 -0.53
C LYS A 118 17.86 -10.68 0.62
N GLU A 119 17.22 -10.45 1.76
CA GLU A 119 17.45 -11.18 3.01
C GLU A 119 16.65 -12.49 3.05
N ASP A 120 15.39 -12.44 2.62
CA ASP A 120 14.44 -13.55 2.71
C ASP A 120 13.89 -13.99 1.33
N ASN A 121 14.36 -13.35 0.24
CA ASN A 121 13.86 -13.53 -1.12
C ASN A 121 12.34 -13.31 -1.30
N GLN A 122 11.67 -12.71 -0.31
CA GLN A 122 10.24 -12.40 -0.39
C GLN A 122 10.03 -11.08 -1.13
N ILE A 123 8.83 -10.92 -1.67
CA ILE A 123 8.44 -9.68 -2.33
C ILE A 123 7.58 -8.89 -1.37
N TYR A 124 7.94 -7.63 -1.26
CA TYR A 124 7.21 -6.67 -0.48
C TYR A 124 6.68 -5.58 -1.38
N ILE A 125 5.50 -5.10 -1.01
CA ILE A 125 5.03 -3.79 -1.43
C ILE A 125 5.68 -2.74 -0.53
#